data_AF-A0A2V3JCS0-F1
#
_entry.id   AF-A0A2V3JCS0-F1
#
_cell.length_a   1.000
_cell.length_b   1.000
_cell.length_c   1.000
_cell.angle_alpha   90.00
_cell.angle_beta   90.00
_cell.angle_gamma   90.00
#
_symmetry.space_group_name_H-M   'P 1'
#
loop_
_entity.id
_entity.type
_entity.pdbx_description
1 polymer ?
#
loop_
_entity_poly.entity_id
_entity_poly.type
_entity_poly.pdbx_seq_one_letter_code
_entity_poly.pdbx_strand_id
1 'polypeptide(L)'
;MIKSVEDIILAAILKNYVKYNFVVGNPSYVNIRMIAKEQKKYYGEIYDTAKGLYDLYCVFIEKGLKVLLNHGKLGYICSNQFLLTDYGKYLREFCKLV
;
A
#
# COMPACT_ATOMS: atom_id res chain seq x y z
N MET A 1 7.64 -13.44 -27.49
CA MET A 1 6.97 -14.45 -26.65
C MET A 1 7.80 -14.82 -25.41
N ILE A 2 9.11 -15.05 -25.53
CA ILE A 2 10.00 -15.36 -24.39
C ILE A 2 10.20 -14.14 -23.46
N LYS A 3 10.56 -12.98 -24.03
CA LYS A 3 10.77 -11.74 -23.25
C LYS A 3 9.59 -11.34 -22.36
N SER A 4 8.37 -11.47 -22.86
CA SER A 4 7.17 -11.16 -22.07
C SER A 4 6.99 -12.08 -20.86
N VAL A 5 7.38 -13.36 -20.98
CA VAL A 5 7.34 -14.30 -19.85
C VAL A 5 8.43 -13.95 -18.84
N GLU A 6 9.63 -13.62 -19.30
CA GLU A 6 10.72 -13.14 -18.43
C GLU A 6 10.32 -11.88 -17.67
N ASP A 7 9.73 -10.89 -18.34
CA ASP A 7 9.27 -9.64 -17.73
C ASP A 7 8.19 -9.91 -16.66
N ILE A 8 7.26 -10.84 -16.91
CA ILE A 8 6.23 -11.24 -15.94
C ILE A 8 6.86 -11.89 -14.71
N ILE A 9 7.79 -12.83 -14.92
CA ILE A 9 8.49 -13.53 -13.84
C ILE A 9 9.31 -12.53 -13.02
N LEU A 10 10.07 -11.66 -13.67
CA LEU A 10 10.86 -10.63 -13.03
C LEU A 10 9.98 -9.69 -12.20
N ALA A 11 8.87 -9.22 -12.75
CA ALA A 11 7.91 -8.39 -12.03
C ALA A 11 7.32 -9.11 -10.82
N ALA A 12 7.01 -10.40 -10.93
CA ALA A 12 6.51 -11.21 -9.82
C ALA A 12 7.56 -11.36 -8.70
N ILE A 13 8.82 -11.57 -9.06
CA ILE A 13 9.95 -11.65 -8.11
C ILE A 13 10.13 -10.32 -7.39
N LEU A 14 10.25 -9.22 -8.14
CA LEU A 14 10.47 -7.88 -7.59
C LEU A 14 9.35 -7.41 -6.66
N LYS A 15 8.08 -7.77 -6.94
CA LYS A 15 6.92 -7.33 -6.18
C LYS A 15 6.67 -8.10 -4.88
N ASN A 16 7.11 -9.36 -4.84
CA ASN A 16 6.69 -10.30 -3.79
C ASN A 16 7.84 -10.88 -2.96
N TYR A 17 9.06 -10.93 -3.51
CA TYR A 17 10.19 -11.62 -2.86
C TYR A 17 11.38 -10.71 -2.57
N VAL A 18 11.48 -9.57 -3.25
CA VAL A 18 12.54 -8.58 -3.01
C VAL A 18 12.10 -7.56 -1.96
N LYS A 19 13.01 -7.25 -1.04
CA LYS A 19 12.86 -6.18 -0.06
C LYS A 19 13.78 -5.01 -0.36
N TYR A 20 13.41 -3.81 0.09
CA TYR A 20 14.06 -2.55 -0.28
C TYR A 20 14.56 -1.77 0.94
N ASN A 21 15.65 -1.02 0.77
CA ASN A 21 16.11 -0.05 1.77
C ASN A 21 15.25 1.22 1.77
N PHE A 22 14.78 1.62 0.59
CA PHE A 22 13.98 2.82 0.42
C PHE A 22 12.80 2.51 -0.50
N VAL A 23 11.61 2.94 -0.08
CA VAL A 23 10.41 2.91 -0.92
C VAL A 23 9.90 4.34 -0.97
N VAL A 24 9.85 4.91 -2.17
CA VAL A 24 9.46 6.32 -2.37
C VAL A 24 8.39 6.42 -3.45
N GLY A 25 7.55 7.43 -3.37
CA GLY A 25 6.48 7.59 -4.36
C GLY A 25 5.41 8.61 -4.00
N ASN A 26 4.49 8.79 -4.92
CA ASN A 26 3.30 9.62 -4.77
C ASN A 26 2.08 8.73 -5.03
N PRO A 27 1.60 7.98 -4.02
CA PRO A 27 0.46 7.08 -4.18
C PRO A 27 -0.79 7.83 -4.60
N SER A 28 -1.63 7.18 -5.42
CA SER A 28 -2.85 7.77 -5.95
C SER A 28 -3.86 8.14 -4.85
N TYR A 29 -4.41 9.35 -4.94
CA TYR A 29 -5.43 9.88 -4.02
C TYR A 29 -6.85 9.50 -4.47
N VAL A 30 -7.13 8.21 -4.54
CA VAL A 30 -8.43 7.70 -4.98
C VAL A 30 -9.25 7.29 -3.77
N ASN A 31 -10.46 7.83 -3.65
CA ASN A 31 -11.39 7.41 -2.62
C ASN A 31 -11.90 6.00 -2.92
N ILE A 32 -11.98 5.15 -1.91
CA ILE A 32 -12.40 3.74 -2.08
C ILE A 32 -13.79 3.63 -2.74
N ARG A 33 -14.66 4.64 -2.65
CA ARG A 33 -15.96 4.65 -3.35
C ARG A 33 -15.84 4.50 -4.87
N MET A 34 -14.76 5.00 -5.47
CA MET A 34 -14.50 4.98 -6.92
C MET A 34 -13.95 3.65 -7.45
N ILE A 35 -13.62 2.72 -6.56
CA ILE A 35 -13.00 1.43 -6.91
C ILE A 35 -14.09 0.36 -7.11
N ALA A 36 -13.85 -0.65 -7.96
CA ALA A 36 -14.79 -1.76 -8.15
C ALA A 36 -14.97 -2.58 -6.87
N LYS A 37 -16.16 -3.14 -6.62
CA LYS A 37 -16.51 -3.83 -5.36
C LYS A 37 -15.59 -5.02 -5.09
N GLU A 38 -15.22 -5.75 -6.14
CA GLU A 38 -14.36 -6.92 -6.11
C GLU A 38 -12.95 -6.55 -5.64
N GLN A 39 -12.43 -5.42 -6.13
CA GLN A 39 -11.13 -4.89 -5.70
C GLN A 39 -11.16 -4.42 -4.24
N LYS A 40 -12.25 -3.79 -3.78
CA LYS A 40 -12.39 -3.41 -2.36
C LYS A 40 -12.35 -4.63 -1.45
N LYS A 41 -13.07 -5.69 -1.83
CA LYS A 41 -13.09 -6.96 -1.10
C LYS A 41 -11.69 -7.55 -1.05
N TYR A 42 -11.03 -7.64 -2.21
CA TYR A 42 -9.66 -8.13 -2.30
C TYR A 42 -8.70 -7.36 -1.38
N TYR A 43 -8.73 -6.02 -1.40
CA TYR A 43 -7.88 -5.22 -0.52
C TYR A 43 -8.18 -5.45 0.96
N GLY A 44 -9.45 -5.58 1.34
CA GLY A 44 -9.86 -5.90 2.70
C GLY A 44 -9.39 -7.27 3.20
N GLU A 45 -9.09 -8.20 2.30
CA GLU A 45 -8.57 -9.54 2.65
C GLU A 45 -7.05 -9.55 2.86
N ILE A 46 -6.30 -8.63 2.23
CA ILE A 46 -4.83 -8.68 2.22
C ILE A 46 -4.15 -7.51 2.95
N TYR A 47 -4.90 -6.45 3.27
CA TYR A 47 -4.40 -5.24 3.92
C TYR A 47 -5.20 -4.90 5.18
N ASP A 48 -4.50 -4.77 6.30
CA ASP A 48 -5.10 -4.47 7.60
C ASP A 48 -5.67 -3.04 7.67
N THR A 49 -5.09 -2.14 6.86
CA THR A 49 -5.49 -0.72 6.74
C THR A 49 -6.67 -0.50 5.81
N ALA A 50 -7.09 -1.50 5.05
CA ALA A 50 -8.20 -1.43 4.10
C ALA A 50 -9.58 -1.55 4.79
N LYS A 51 -9.86 -0.65 5.74
CA LYS A 51 -11.08 -0.67 6.57
C LYS A 51 -11.87 0.64 6.47
N GLY A 52 -13.19 0.53 6.39
CA GLY A 52 -14.09 1.68 6.28
C GLY A 52 -13.96 2.43 4.96
N LEU A 53 -14.18 3.74 5.01
CA LEU A 53 -14.13 4.65 3.85
C LEU A 53 -12.73 5.24 3.65
N TYR A 54 -11.73 4.37 3.56
CA TYR A 54 -10.33 4.79 3.38
C TYR A 54 -10.05 5.36 1.99
N ASP A 55 -8.93 6.06 1.89
CA ASP A 55 -8.35 6.45 0.60
C ASP A 55 -7.23 5.47 0.22
N LEU A 56 -7.11 5.18 -1.08
CA LEU A 56 -6.26 4.10 -1.60
C LEU A 56 -4.79 4.22 -1.17
N TYR A 57 -4.29 5.45 -0.92
CA TYR A 57 -2.93 5.64 -0.42
C TYR A 57 -2.65 4.92 0.91
N CYS A 58 -3.66 4.62 1.74
CA CYS A 58 -3.49 3.86 2.98
C CYS A 58 -2.96 2.45 2.71
N VAL A 59 -3.55 1.78 1.70
CA VAL A 59 -3.12 0.46 1.23
C VAL A 59 -1.69 0.50 0.67
N PHE A 60 -1.36 1.57 -0.08
CA PHE A 60 0.00 1.74 -0.59
C PHE A 60 1.01 1.90 0.54
N ILE A 61 0.72 2.69 1.58
CA ILE A 61 1.62 2.86 2.72
C ILE A 61 1.87 1.52 3.41
N GLU A 62 0.82 0.73 3.68
CA GLU A 62 0.97 -0.60 4.26
C GLU A 62 1.83 -1.53 3.38
N LYS A 63 1.57 -1.59 2.07
CA LYS A 63 2.37 -2.39 1.14
C LYS A 63 3.82 -1.92 1.11
N GLY A 64 4.05 -0.61 1.09
CA GLY A 64 5.39 -0.01 1.11
C GLY A 64 6.17 -0.41 2.36
N LEU A 65 5.53 -0.36 3.54
CA LEU A 65 6.11 -0.82 4.80
C LEU A 65 6.42 -2.32 4.80
N LYS A 66 5.53 -3.17 4.26
CA LYS A 66 5.71 -4.64 4.22
C LYS A 66 6.92 -5.08 3.37
N VAL A 67 7.30 -4.30 2.36
CA VAL A 67 8.44 -4.63 1.47
C VAL A 67 9.76 -4.00 1.91
N LEU A 68 9.81 -3.26 3.02
CA LEU A 68 11.05 -2.73 3.55
C LEU A 68 11.89 -3.81 4.26
N LEU A 69 13.21 -3.65 4.17
CA LEU A 69 14.15 -4.33 5.06
C LEU A 69 14.02 -3.82 6.49
N ASN A 70 14.56 -4.56 7.46
CA ASN A 70 14.74 -4.05 8.82
C ASN A 70 15.59 -2.77 8.72
N HIS A 71 15.07 -1.63 9.19
CA HIS A 71 15.66 -0.28 9.05
C HIS A 71 15.49 0.41 7.68
N GLY A 72 14.71 -0.16 6.77
CA GLY A 72 14.31 0.55 5.56
C GLY A 72 13.44 1.78 5.86
N LYS A 73 13.38 2.73 4.92
CA LYS A 73 12.61 3.97 5.06
C LYS A 73 11.57 4.09 3.95
N LEU A 74 10.37 4.51 4.35
CA LEU A 74 9.28 4.87 3.43
C LEU A 74 9.24 6.40 3.29
N GLY A 75 9.11 6.89 2.05
CA GLY A 75 8.93 8.31 1.75
C GLY A 75 7.83 8.52 0.74
N TYR A 76 6.58 8.67 1.20
CA TYR A 76 5.43 8.94 0.34
C TYR A 76 4.91 10.36 0.50
N ILE A 77 4.52 10.96 -0.61
CA ILE A 77 3.69 12.16 -0.60
C ILE A 77 2.25 11.67 -0.47
N CYS A 78 1.59 11.94 0.66
CA CYS A 78 0.22 11.53 0.91
C CYS A 78 -0.57 12.64 1.58
N SER A 79 -1.88 12.45 1.71
CA SER A 79 -2.78 13.47 2.24
C SER A 79 -2.64 13.50 3.76
N ASN A 80 -2.69 14.67 4.38
CA ASN A 80 -2.70 14.78 5.85
C ASN A 80 -3.99 14.23 6.48
N GLN A 81 -5.01 13.92 5.68
CA GLN A 81 -6.33 13.49 6.14
C GLN A 81 -6.26 12.23 7.02
N PHE A 82 -5.35 11.28 6.75
CA PHE A 82 -5.24 10.07 7.59
C PHE A 82 -4.86 10.37 9.05
N LEU A 83 -4.33 11.56 9.36
CA LEU A 83 -4.05 11.95 10.75
C LEU A 83 -5.33 12.34 11.49
N LEU A 84 -6.35 12.81 10.78
CA LEU A 84 -7.55 13.43 11.34
C LEU A 84 -8.78 12.53 11.22
N THR A 85 -8.84 11.65 10.22
CA THR A 85 -10.03 10.84 9.95
C THR A 85 -10.09 9.56 10.79
N ASP A 86 -11.31 9.06 10.96
CA ASP A 86 -11.58 7.78 11.65
C ASP A 86 -11.02 6.59 10.89
N TYR A 87 -11.14 6.57 9.55
CA TYR A 87 -10.54 5.50 8.74
C TYR A 87 -9.01 5.50 8.87
N GLY A 88 -8.41 6.67 9.09
CA GLY A 88 -6.97 6.82 9.27
C GLY A 88 -6.46 6.14 10.54
N LYS A 89 -7.33 5.83 11.51
CA LYS A 89 -6.98 5.13 12.74
C LYS A 89 -6.22 3.83 12.47
N TYR A 90 -6.72 3.00 11.54
CA TYR A 90 -6.09 1.72 11.22
C TYR A 90 -4.69 1.88 10.65
N LEU A 91 -4.47 2.92 9.85
CA LEU A 91 -3.14 3.24 9.34
C LEU A 91 -2.22 3.77 10.45
N ARG A 92 -2.73 4.62 11.35
CA ARG A 92 -1.94 5.12 12.49
C ARG A 92 -1.53 3.99 13.43
N GLU A 93 -2.43 3.06 13.73
CA GLU A 93 -2.16 1.86 14.52
C GLU A 93 -1.12 0.97 13.82
N PHE A 94 -1.27 0.74 12.51
CA PHE A 94 -0.30 -0.04 11.73
C PHE A 94 1.11 0.58 11.76
N CYS A 95 1.19 1.91 11.65
CA CYS A 95 2.44 2.66 11.72
C CYS A 95 2.95 2.88 13.16
N LYS A 96 2.24 2.42 14.20
CA LYS A 96 2.54 2.66 15.62
C LYS A 96 2.63 4.15 15.98
N LEU A 97 1.78 4.97 15.37
CA LEU A 97 1.68 6.41 15.63
C LEU A 97 0.73 6.74 16.79
N VAL A 98 -0.07 5.76 17.21
CA VAL A 98 -1.04 5.82 18.32
C VAL A 98 -1.06 4.49 19.07
#